data_AF-A0A5C8RV81-F1
#
_entry.id   AF-A0A5C8RV81-F1
#
_cell.length_a   1.000
_cell.length_b   1.000
_cell.length_c   1.000
_cell.angle_alpha   90.00
_cell.angle_beta   90.00
_cell.angle_gamma   90.00
#
_symmetry.space_group_name_H-M   'P 1'
#
loop_
_entity.id
_entity.type
_entity.pdbx_description
1 polymer ?
#
loop_
_entity_poly.entity_id
_entity_poly.type
_entity_poly.pdbx_seq_one_letter_code
_entity_poly.pdbx_strand_id
1 'polypeptide(L)'
;MMSKIAAFRALLTRARTAAPAPVSDAETDMKGALDELRDAERAVEMAENTYSLNLLSADEARLAELDEARRAARRRWDRAQLLMSTCADRLTVAREAEARAELAETVETAVAAQAAYRELVERELPQMSAKARAIHAAKAEAETATKAANAAIAEAGEGVPLPHVEAWRGLAPLPREEIRREVREFWCNSAGDPAPHQSEITTGSDGAGSLRLPGASYLHRFTLRRAFEVVEHLPAEPGVQPPGLDISLAVPELYATAPARDRVPVTSMRPHGPAVEVTRAAPSRSDRLAMGLRA
;
A
#
# COMPACT_ATOMS: atom_id res chain seq x y z
N MET A 1 -4.56 38.78 -30.71
CA MET A 1 -4.43 37.56 -29.90
C MET A 1 -3.15 37.65 -29.07
N MET A 2 -3.23 37.71 -27.75
CA MET A 2 -2.03 37.59 -26.92
C MET A 2 -1.45 36.17 -27.04
N SER A 3 -0.15 36.07 -27.27
CA SER A 3 0.58 34.78 -27.25
C SER A 3 0.35 34.07 -25.91
N LYS A 4 0.16 32.74 -25.92
CA LYS A 4 -0.03 31.92 -24.71
C LYS A 4 1.10 32.13 -23.67
N ILE A 5 2.30 32.45 -24.14
CA ILE A 5 3.47 32.75 -23.30
C ILE A 5 3.32 34.12 -22.60
N ALA A 6 2.73 35.11 -23.29
CA ALA A 6 2.47 36.42 -22.69
C ALA A 6 1.35 36.35 -21.63
N ALA A 7 0.30 35.56 -21.89
CA ALA A 7 -0.75 35.29 -20.91
C ALA A 7 -0.22 34.57 -19.66
N PHE A 8 0.68 33.61 -19.85
CA PHE A 8 1.36 32.88 -18.77
C PHE A 8 2.23 33.79 -17.91
N ARG A 9 3.08 34.62 -18.54
CA ARG A 9 3.90 35.60 -17.82
C ARG A 9 3.05 36.60 -17.06
N ALA A 10 1.96 37.08 -17.66
CA ALA A 10 1.04 38.00 -16.99
C ALA A 10 0.36 37.36 -15.77
N LEU A 11 0.04 36.06 -15.82
CA LEU A 11 -0.48 35.31 -14.66
C LEU A 11 0.55 35.27 -13.53
N LEU A 12 1.80 34.91 -13.83
CA LEU A 12 2.87 34.86 -12.82
C LEU A 12 3.18 36.25 -12.23
N THR A 13 3.22 37.30 -13.05
CA THR A 13 3.45 38.67 -12.58
C THR A 13 2.32 39.15 -11.67
N ARG A 14 1.06 38.81 -11.98
CA ARG A 14 -0.12 39.16 -11.15
C ARG A 14 -0.23 38.31 -9.88
N ALA A 15 0.28 37.08 -9.88
CA ALA A 15 0.33 36.26 -8.69
C ALA A 15 1.42 36.71 -7.71
N ARG A 16 2.47 37.36 -8.21
CA ARG A 16 3.57 37.93 -7.40
C ARG A 16 3.25 39.29 -6.75
N THR A 17 2.16 39.95 -7.14
CA THR A 17 1.70 41.14 -6.41
C THR A 17 1.04 40.70 -5.11
N ALA A 18 1.77 40.85 -3.99
CA ALA A 18 1.29 40.52 -2.66
C ALA A 18 0.01 41.29 -2.32
N ALA A 19 -0.89 40.62 -1.59
CA ALA A 19 -2.05 41.27 -1.00
C ALA A 19 -1.60 42.39 -0.04
N PRO A 20 -2.39 43.46 0.14
CA PRO A 20 -2.09 44.52 1.09
C PRO A 20 -2.05 44.04 2.55
N ALA A 21 -2.67 42.89 2.87
CA ALA A 21 -2.58 42.21 4.16
C ALA A 21 -2.79 40.68 3.99
N PRO A 22 -2.22 39.84 4.87
CA PRO A 22 -2.51 38.40 4.93
C PRO A 22 -4.00 38.12 5.18
N VAL A 23 -4.49 36.96 4.72
CA VAL A 23 -5.89 36.55 4.94
C VAL A 23 -6.21 36.42 6.43
N SER A 24 -5.29 35.89 7.23
CA SER A 24 -5.46 35.77 8.70
C SER A 24 -5.73 37.12 9.38
N ASP A 25 -5.05 38.16 8.93
CA ASP A 25 -5.15 39.49 9.50
C ASP A 25 -6.48 40.14 9.07
N ALA A 26 -6.85 39.98 7.80
CA ALA A 26 -8.13 40.45 7.27
C ALA A 26 -9.34 39.73 7.92
N GLU A 27 -9.22 38.45 8.27
CA GLU A 27 -10.26 37.71 9.00
C GLU A 27 -10.41 38.20 10.44
N THR A 28 -9.28 38.52 11.08
CA THR A 28 -9.26 39.11 12.43
C THR A 28 -9.92 40.48 12.43
N ASP A 29 -9.58 41.33 11.47
CA ASP A 29 -10.19 42.65 11.28
C ASP A 29 -11.69 42.55 10.99
N MET A 30 -12.12 41.59 10.15
CA MET A 30 -13.53 41.35 9.87
C MET A 30 -14.31 40.92 11.12
N LYS A 31 -13.72 40.06 11.96
CA LYS A 31 -14.33 39.67 13.23
C LYS A 31 -14.48 40.85 14.18
N GLY A 32 -13.44 41.68 14.31
CA GLY A 32 -13.50 42.91 15.11
C GLY A 32 -14.56 43.90 14.61
N ALA A 33 -14.68 44.07 13.30
CA ALA A 33 -15.70 44.94 12.69
C ALA A 33 -17.13 44.42 12.91
N LEU A 34 -17.34 43.09 12.87
CA LEU A 34 -18.63 42.48 13.19
C LEU A 34 -19.03 42.67 14.64
N ASP A 35 -18.09 42.53 15.57
CA ASP A 35 -18.35 42.74 16.99
C ASP A 35 -18.67 44.22 17.29
N GLU A 36 -17.94 45.17 16.68
CA GLU A 36 -18.25 46.61 16.79
C GLU A 36 -19.62 46.96 16.18
N LEU A 37 -20.03 46.33 15.08
CA LEU A 37 -21.37 46.51 14.50
C LEU A 37 -22.46 46.02 15.46
N ARG A 38 -22.30 44.84 16.06
CA ARG A 38 -23.24 44.29 17.05
C ARG A 38 -23.36 45.17 18.28
N ASP A 39 -22.24 45.70 18.76
CA ASP A 39 -22.23 46.61 19.91
C ASP A 39 -22.88 47.96 19.56
N ALA A 40 -22.68 48.46 18.34
CA ALA A 40 -23.34 49.67 17.86
C ALA A 40 -24.86 49.47 17.67
N GLU A 41 -25.29 48.31 17.16
CA GLU A 41 -26.72 47.94 17.05
C GLU A 41 -27.41 47.92 18.42
N ARG A 42 -26.78 47.27 19.42
CA ARG A 42 -27.28 47.26 20.80
C ARG A 42 -27.33 48.67 21.39
N ALA A 43 -26.33 49.51 21.12
CA ALA A 43 -26.30 50.88 21.60
C ALA A 43 -27.45 51.72 21.01
N VAL A 44 -27.78 51.53 19.73
CA VAL A 44 -28.95 52.16 19.10
C VAL A 44 -30.24 51.68 19.76
N GLU A 45 -30.42 50.38 19.91
CA GLU A 45 -31.62 49.80 20.55
C GLU A 45 -31.80 50.31 21.99
N MET A 46 -30.73 50.33 22.79
CA MET A 46 -30.76 50.87 24.15
C MET A 46 -31.08 52.37 24.18
N ALA A 47 -30.50 53.16 23.28
CA ALA A 47 -30.76 54.60 23.20
C ALA A 47 -32.21 54.89 22.78
N GLU A 48 -32.75 54.14 21.82
CA GLU A 48 -34.15 54.24 21.38
C GLU A 48 -35.13 53.83 22.49
N ASN A 49 -34.85 52.73 23.20
CA ASN A 49 -35.65 52.28 24.34
C ASN A 49 -35.61 53.27 25.51
N THR A 50 -34.43 53.82 25.82
CA THR A 50 -34.28 54.81 26.89
C THR A 50 -35.05 56.09 26.56
N TYR A 51 -34.98 56.54 25.29
CA TYR A 51 -35.75 57.69 24.82
C TYR A 51 -37.26 57.45 24.93
N SER A 52 -37.76 56.30 24.47
CA SER A 52 -39.20 55.99 24.49
C SER A 52 -39.77 55.88 25.90
N LEU A 53 -39.05 55.26 26.84
CA LEU A 53 -39.45 55.14 28.24
C LEU A 53 -39.54 56.49 28.96
N ASN A 54 -38.72 57.46 28.58
CA ASN A 54 -38.66 58.77 29.22
C ASN A 54 -39.48 59.85 28.51
N LEU A 55 -40.13 59.52 27.40
CA LEU A 55 -40.82 60.49 26.53
C LEU A 55 -41.91 61.29 27.23
N LEU A 56 -42.60 60.68 28.19
CA LEU A 56 -43.73 61.29 28.92
C LEU A 56 -43.35 61.82 30.31
N SER A 57 -42.16 61.46 30.82
CA SER A 57 -41.76 61.71 32.21
C SER A 57 -40.58 62.67 32.35
N ALA A 58 -39.81 62.90 31.29
CA ALA A 58 -38.67 63.80 31.28
C ALA A 58 -39.06 65.25 30.96
N ASP A 59 -38.25 66.20 31.42
CA ASP A 59 -38.36 67.60 31.01
C ASP A 59 -37.70 67.85 29.64
N GLU A 60 -37.93 69.02 29.06
CA GLU A 60 -37.45 69.35 27.70
C GLU A 60 -35.92 69.30 27.58
N ALA A 61 -35.19 69.73 28.62
CA ALA A 61 -33.74 69.68 28.63
C ALA A 61 -33.24 68.23 28.58
N ARG A 62 -33.85 67.34 29.38
CA ARG A 62 -33.49 65.92 29.41
C ARG A 62 -33.88 65.20 28.11
N LEU A 63 -35.01 65.55 27.49
CA LEU A 63 -35.40 65.00 26.19
C LEU A 63 -34.40 65.36 25.08
N ALA A 64 -33.86 66.59 25.09
CA ALA A 64 -32.83 67.01 24.14
C ALA A 64 -31.53 66.20 24.31
N GLU A 65 -31.10 65.92 25.54
CA GLU A 65 -29.93 65.06 25.82
C GLU A 65 -30.14 63.63 25.31
N LEU A 66 -31.33 63.05 25.53
CA LEU A 66 -31.65 61.70 25.07
C LEU A 66 -31.73 61.60 23.54
N ASP A 67 -32.23 62.65 22.86
CA ASP A 67 -32.22 62.68 21.40
C ASP A 67 -30.80 62.79 20.82
N GLU A 68 -29.91 63.59 21.43
CA GLU A 68 -28.52 63.66 20.99
C GLU A 68 -27.79 62.32 21.23
N ALA A 69 -28.07 61.62 22.33
CA ALA A 69 -27.55 60.27 22.58
C ALA A 69 -28.02 59.27 21.51
N ARG A 70 -29.30 59.33 21.09
CA ARG A 70 -29.84 58.52 19.98
C ARG A 70 -29.14 58.81 18.65
N ARG A 71 -28.95 60.09 18.31
CA ARG A 71 -28.23 60.50 17.11
C ARG A 71 -26.76 60.05 17.13
N ALA A 72 -26.10 60.16 18.29
CA ALA A 72 -24.73 59.70 18.47
C ALA A 72 -24.60 58.18 18.28
N ALA A 73 -25.52 57.39 18.86
CA ALA A 73 -25.58 55.94 18.67
C ALA A 73 -25.78 55.59 17.18
N ARG A 74 -26.68 56.30 16.48
CA ARG A 74 -26.91 56.08 15.04
C ARG A 74 -25.67 56.37 14.19
N ARG A 75 -24.97 57.48 14.46
CA ARG A 75 -23.70 57.80 13.79
C ARG A 75 -22.62 56.75 14.04
N ARG A 76 -22.58 56.15 15.24
CA ARG A 76 -21.66 55.03 15.54
C ARG A 76 -22.03 53.80 14.71
N TRP A 77 -23.31 53.47 14.60
CA TRP A 77 -23.79 52.37 13.76
C TRP A 77 -23.45 52.56 12.28
N ASP A 78 -23.67 53.75 11.71
CA ASP A 78 -23.31 54.03 10.30
C ASP A 78 -21.79 53.85 10.05
N ARG A 79 -20.95 54.27 11.02
CA ARG A 79 -19.49 54.06 10.95
C ARG A 79 -19.10 52.60 11.06
N ALA A 80 -19.73 51.85 11.97
CA ALA A 80 -19.47 50.42 12.13
C ALA A 80 -19.89 49.64 10.88
N GLN A 81 -20.98 50.03 10.22
CA GLN A 81 -21.42 49.45 8.95
C GLN A 81 -20.40 49.69 7.83
N LEU A 82 -19.88 50.92 7.70
CA LEU A 82 -18.83 51.24 6.73
C LEU A 82 -17.50 50.52 7.03
N LEU A 83 -17.16 50.36 8.30
CA LEU A 83 -15.99 49.58 8.72
C LEU A 83 -16.14 48.11 8.29
N MET A 84 -17.31 47.51 8.55
CA MET A 84 -17.60 46.13 8.16
C MET A 84 -17.52 45.94 6.64
N SER A 85 -18.09 46.84 5.84
CA SER A 85 -18.00 46.72 4.38
C SER A 85 -16.55 46.84 3.88
N THR A 86 -15.77 47.76 4.46
CA THR A 86 -14.36 47.94 4.10
C THR A 86 -13.52 46.70 4.47
N CYS A 87 -13.75 46.10 5.64
CA CYS A 87 -13.08 44.87 6.06
C CYS A 87 -13.48 43.68 5.19
N ALA A 88 -14.76 43.59 4.78
CA ALA A 88 -15.24 42.54 3.88
C ALA A 88 -14.55 42.63 2.50
N ASP A 89 -14.44 43.83 1.93
CA ASP A 89 -13.74 44.06 0.66
C ASP A 89 -12.24 43.75 0.75
N ARG A 90 -11.61 44.05 1.89
CA ARG A 90 -10.20 43.68 2.12
C ARG A 90 -10.02 42.17 2.20
N LEU A 91 -10.94 41.46 2.87
CA LEU A 91 -10.88 40.01 3.00
C LEU A 91 -11.06 39.31 1.65
N THR A 92 -11.98 39.79 0.80
CA THR A 92 -12.15 39.21 -0.55
C THR A 92 -10.90 39.39 -1.40
N VAL A 93 -10.30 40.59 -1.40
CA VAL A 93 -9.05 40.87 -2.12
C VAL A 93 -7.89 40.00 -1.60
N ALA A 94 -7.78 39.83 -0.28
CA ALA A 94 -6.74 39.00 0.32
C ALA A 94 -6.89 37.53 -0.09
N ARG A 95 -8.11 36.98 -0.05
CA ARG A 95 -8.40 35.59 -0.46
C ARG A 95 -8.13 35.35 -1.94
N GLU A 96 -8.52 36.30 -2.80
CA GLU A 96 -8.22 36.20 -4.23
C GLU A 96 -6.73 36.23 -4.53
N ALA A 97 -5.96 37.03 -3.78
CA ALA A 97 -4.51 37.10 -3.93
C ALA A 97 -3.82 35.81 -3.46
N GLU A 98 -4.25 35.25 -2.32
CA GLU A 98 -3.74 33.96 -1.81
C GLU A 98 -4.01 32.83 -2.81
N ALA A 99 -5.25 32.69 -3.29
CA ALA A 99 -5.60 31.67 -4.29
C ALA A 99 -4.81 31.81 -5.59
N ARG A 100 -4.48 33.05 -6.02
CA ARG A 100 -3.63 33.29 -7.19
C ARG A 100 -2.17 32.91 -6.92
N ALA A 101 -1.67 33.17 -5.72
CA ALA A 101 -0.31 32.80 -5.32
C ALA A 101 -0.14 31.27 -5.29
N GLU A 102 -1.09 30.55 -4.69
CA GLU A 102 -1.11 29.07 -4.67
C GLU A 102 -1.13 28.46 -6.08
N LEU A 103 -1.98 29.03 -6.96
CA LEU A 103 -2.04 28.60 -8.35
C LEU A 103 -0.71 28.84 -9.07
N ALA A 104 -0.07 29.98 -8.84
CA ALA A 104 1.22 30.29 -9.46
C ALA A 104 2.34 29.37 -8.95
N GLU A 105 2.38 29.06 -7.66
CA GLU A 105 3.34 28.10 -7.10
C GLU A 105 3.17 26.71 -7.72
N THR A 106 1.92 26.24 -7.81
CA THR A 106 1.59 24.96 -8.46
C THR A 106 2.06 24.94 -9.91
N VAL A 107 1.83 26.03 -10.63
CA VAL A 107 2.22 26.19 -12.03
C VAL A 107 3.75 26.28 -12.20
N GLU A 108 4.45 27.03 -11.35
CA GLU A 108 5.92 27.14 -11.36
C GLU A 108 6.55 25.77 -11.09
N THR A 109 6.02 25.02 -10.12
CA THR A 109 6.46 23.65 -9.80
C THR A 109 6.27 22.71 -10.98
N ALA A 110 5.11 22.76 -11.64
CA ALA A 110 4.82 21.95 -12.81
C ALA A 110 5.77 22.28 -13.99
N VAL A 111 6.05 23.57 -14.22
CA VAL A 111 6.98 24.00 -15.27
C VAL A 111 8.41 23.57 -14.97
N ALA A 112 8.86 23.68 -13.72
CA ALA A 112 10.18 23.21 -13.30
C ALA A 112 10.32 21.69 -13.50
N ALA A 113 9.30 20.92 -13.12
CA ALA A 113 9.28 19.47 -13.33
C ALA A 113 9.31 19.09 -14.82
N GLN A 114 8.55 19.79 -15.67
CA GLN A 114 8.58 19.57 -17.12
C GLN A 114 9.94 19.90 -17.73
N ALA A 115 10.59 20.98 -17.28
CA ALA A 115 11.93 21.35 -17.74
C ALA A 115 12.97 20.31 -17.32
N ALA A 116 12.95 19.86 -16.06
CA ALA A 116 13.85 18.83 -15.56
C ALA A 116 13.68 17.49 -16.29
N TYR A 117 12.42 17.09 -16.54
CA TYR A 117 12.14 15.90 -17.35
C TYR A 117 12.70 16.03 -18.75
N ARG A 118 12.46 17.17 -19.41
CA ARG A 118 12.97 17.43 -20.77
C ARG A 118 14.49 17.35 -20.81
N GLU A 119 15.18 17.99 -19.87
CA GLU A 119 16.65 17.96 -19.80
C GLU A 119 17.17 16.53 -19.63
N LEU A 120 16.56 15.76 -18.73
CA LEU A 120 16.95 14.36 -18.50
C LEU A 120 16.74 13.51 -19.76
N VAL A 121 15.62 13.68 -20.45
CA VAL A 121 15.34 12.98 -21.71
C VAL A 121 16.34 13.37 -22.79
N GLU A 122 16.59 14.67 -23.00
CA GLU A 122 17.53 15.14 -24.03
C GLU A 122 18.98 14.68 -23.75
N ARG A 123 19.37 14.55 -22.48
CA ARG A 123 20.72 14.15 -22.07
C ARG A 123 20.94 12.63 -22.06
N GLU A 124 20.03 11.88 -21.44
CA GLU A 124 20.22 10.46 -21.12
C GLU A 124 19.66 9.53 -22.20
N LEU A 125 18.51 9.85 -22.79
CA LEU A 125 17.82 8.95 -23.72
C LEU A 125 18.67 8.60 -24.95
N PRO A 126 19.41 9.54 -25.59
CA PRO A 126 20.28 9.18 -26.70
C PRO A 126 21.34 8.15 -26.30
N GLN A 127 21.97 8.31 -25.14
CA GLN A 127 23.01 7.41 -24.65
C GLN A 127 22.45 6.03 -24.33
N MET A 128 21.30 5.96 -23.66
CA MET A 128 20.61 4.70 -23.38
C MET A 128 20.20 3.99 -24.67
N SER A 129 19.67 4.73 -25.65
CA SER A 129 19.28 4.17 -26.94
C SER A 129 20.47 3.61 -27.73
N ALA A 130 21.63 4.30 -27.68
CA ALA A 130 22.86 3.83 -28.32
C ALA A 130 23.35 2.53 -27.68
N LYS A 131 23.35 2.45 -26.33
CA LYS A 131 23.70 1.23 -25.59
C LYS A 131 22.76 0.06 -25.92
N ALA A 132 21.45 0.31 -25.97
CA ALA A 132 20.47 -0.73 -26.31
C ALA A 132 20.68 -1.26 -27.74
N ARG A 133 20.93 -0.38 -28.73
CA ARG A 133 21.25 -0.81 -30.10
C ARG A 133 22.54 -1.62 -30.18
N ALA A 134 23.58 -1.24 -29.44
CA ALA A 134 24.83 -1.99 -29.39
C ALA A 134 24.63 -3.41 -28.82
N ILE A 135 23.81 -3.54 -27.77
CA ILE A 135 23.46 -4.84 -27.18
C ILE A 135 22.70 -5.72 -28.19
N HIS A 136 21.71 -5.17 -28.90
CA HIS A 136 20.98 -5.92 -29.95
C HIS A 136 21.89 -6.33 -31.11
N ALA A 137 22.80 -5.45 -31.54
CA ALA A 137 23.77 -5.77 -32.60
C ALA A 137 24.66 -6.94 -32.19
N ALA A 138 25.19 -6.92 -30.96
CA ALA A 138 26.01 -8.00 -30.42
C ALA A 138 25.23 -9.33 -30.30
N LYS A 139 23.95 -9.28 -29.88
CA LYS A 139 23.08 -10.45 -29.87
C LYS A 139 22.88 -11.03 -31.27
N ALA A 140 22.56 -10.19 -32.26
CA ALA A 140 22.34 -10.63 -33.63
C ALA A 140 23.61 -11.24 -34.25
N GLU A 141 24.77 -10.64 -33.99
CA GLU A 141 26.07 -11.19 -34.40
C GLU A 141 26.34 -12.55 -33.75
N ALA A 142 26.10 -12.68 -32.44
CA ALA A 142 26.24 -13.95 -31.74
C ALA A 142 25.25 -15.03 -32.26
N GLU A 143 24.02 -14.66 -32.61
CA GLU A 143 23.03 -15.59 -33.16
C GLU A 143 23.44 -16.09 -34.55
N THR A 144 23.92 -15.20 -35.41
CA THR A 144 24.40 -15.57 -36.74
C THR A 144 25.65 -16.46 -36.65
N ALA A 145 26.62 -16.10 -35.79
CA ALA A 145 27.82 -16.91 -35.55
C ALA A 145 27.49 -18.29 -34.96
N THR A 146 26.61 -18.35 -33.95
CA THR A 146 26.18 -19.63 -33.34
C THR A 146 25.46 -20.52 -34.34
N LYS A 147 24.60 -19.94 -35.19
CA LYS A 147 23.91 -20.67 -36.26
C LYS A 147 24.89 -21.23 -37.29
N ALA A 148 25.88 -20.44 -37.71
CA ALA A 148 26.92 -20.88 -38.64
C ALA A 148 27.78 -21.99 -38.04
N ALA A 149 28.20 -21.85 -36.78
CA ALA A 149 28.98 -22.87 -36.07
C ALA A 149 28.18 -24.19 -35.90
N ASN A 150 26.90 -24.10 -35.54
CA ASN A 150 26.04 -25.29 -35.42
C ASN A 150 25.80 -26.00 -36.75
N ALA A 151 25.72 -25.25 -37.86
CA ALA A 151 25.64 -25.84 -39.18
C ALA A 151 26.93 -26.60 -39.53
N ALA A 152 28.10 -26.02 -39.24
CA ALA A 152 29.40 -26.68 -39.47
C ALA A 152 29.59 -27.93 -38.59
N ILE A 153 29.17 -27.88 -37.32
CA ILE A 153 29.15 -29.04 -36.39
C ILE A 153 28.29 -30.17 -36.97
N ALA A 154 27.09 -29.83 -37.44
CA ALA A 154 26.18 -30.82 -38.02
C ALA A 154 26.73 -31.44 -39.31
N GLU A 155 27.39 -30.65 -40.16
CA GLU A 155 28.03 -31.12 -41.39
C GLU A 155 29.23 -32.05 -41.10
N ALA A 156 30.02 -31.74 -40.06
CA ALA A 156 31.14 -32.57 -39.64
C ALA A 156 30.69 -33.89 -38.97
N GLY A 157 29.44 -33.99 -38.52
CA GLY A 157 28.92 -35.17 -37.82
C GLY A 157 29.54 -35.40 -36.44
N GLU A 158 30.24 -34.39 -35.89
CA GLU A 158 30.97 -34.46 -34.63
C GLU A 158 30.46 -33.40 -33.65
N GLY A 159 30.15 -33.80 -32.43
CA GLY A 159 29.87 -32.89 -31.32
C GLY A 159 28.40 -32.59 -31.05
N VAL A 160 28.17 -31.83 -29.96
CA VAL A 160 26.85 -31.37 -29.53
C VAL A 160 26.67 -29.94 -30.01
N PRO A 161 25.50 -29.55 -30.55
CA PRO A 161 25.26 -28.17 -30.97
C PRO A 161 25.46 -27.20 -29.80
N LEU A 162 26.05 -26.05 -30.09
CA LEU A 162 26.15 -24.94 -29.16
C LEU A 162 24.75 -24.51 -28.69
N PRO A 163 24.60 -24.15 -27.41
CA PRO A 163 23.32 -23.70 -26.87
C PRO A 163 22.89 -22.36 -27.51
N HIS A 164 21.62 -22.00 -27.32
CA HIS A 164 21.11 -20.70 -27.77
C HIS A 164 21.85 -19.55 -27.08
N VAL A 165 21.93 -18.39 -27.75
CA VAL A 165 22.78 -17.24 -27.33
C VAL A 165 22.43 -16.68 -25.94
N GLU A 166 21.17 -16.82 -25.52
CA GLU A 166 20.69 -16.38 -24.21
C GLU A 166 20.66 -17.51 -23.15
N ALA A 167 21.23 -18.69 -23.42
CA ALA A 167 21.14 -19.85 -22.52
C ALA A 167 21.76 -19.60 -21.15
N TRP A 168 22.79 -18.75 -21.10
CA TRP A 168 23.46 -18.35 -19.86
C TRP A 168 22.56 -17.55 -18.91
N ARG A 169 21.44 -17.00 -19.40
CA ARG A 169 20.47 -16.26 -18.58
C ARG A 169 19.49 -17.19 -17.86
N GLY A 170 19.34 -18.43 -18.33
CA GLY A 170 18.44 -19.40 -17.72
C GLY A 170 19.06 -20.05 -16.48
N LEU A 171 18.23 -20.35 -15.48
CA LEU A 171 18.59 -21.28 -14.43
C LEU A 171 18.27 -22.71 -14.88
N ALA A 172 19.25 -23.60 -14.77
CA ALA A 172 19.05 -25.01 -15.03
C ALA A 172 18.05 -25.60 -14.01
N PRO A 173 17.16 -26.51 -14.43
CA PRO A 173 16.30 -27.23 -13.49
C PRO A 173 17.16 -28.05 -12.53
N LEU A 174 16.81 -28.01 -11.24
CA LEU A 174 17.44 -28.84 -10.23
C LEU A 174 16.54 -30.04 -9.94
N PRO A 175 17.03 -31.28 -10.13
CA PRO A 175 16.23 -32.45 -9.83
C PRO A 175 15.97 -32.58 -8.34
N ARG A 176 14.92 -33.34 -8.00
CA ARG A 176 14.66 -33.79 -6.63
C ARG A 176 15.88 -34.56 -6.12
N GLU A 177 16.34 -34.21 -4.92
CA GLU A 177 17.50 -34.83 -4.29
C GLU A 177 17.10 -35.42 -2.94
N GLU A 178 17.30 -36.72 -2.76
CA GLU A 178 16.97 -37.39 -1.50
C GLU A 178 18.14 -37.25 -0.52
N ILE A 179 17.87 -36.63 0.62
CA ILE A 179 18.86 -36.43 1.69
C ILE A 179 18.88 -37.65 2.60
N ARG A 180 17.69 -38.08 3.04
CA ARG A 180 17.54 -39.16 4.01
C ARG A 180 16.24 -39.92 3.75
N ARG A 181 16.32 -41.25 3.83
CA ARG A 181 15.18 -42.17 3.77
C ARG A 181 15.24 -43.10 4.97
N GLU A 182 14.17 -43.14 5.74
CA GLU A 182 14.04 -44.02 6.89
C GLU A 182 12.63 -44.57 7.02
N VAL A 183 12.50 -45.80 7.52
CA VAL A 183 11.21 -46.37 7.87
C VAL A 183 11.01 -46.18 9.37
N ARG A 184 9.94 -45.47 9.75
CA ARG A 184 9.58 -45.22 11.15
C ARG A 184 8.15 -45.65 11.39
N GLU A 185 7.91 -46.23 12.56
CA GLU A 185 6.56 -46.60 12.98
C GLU A 185 5.86 -45.42 13.65
N PHE A 186 4.69 -45.05 13.12
CA PHE A 186 3.86 -43.98 13.64
C PHE A 186 2.56 -44.55 14.20
N TRP A 187 2.01 -43.87 15.21
CA TRP A 187 0.62 -44.08 15.62
C TRP A 187 -0.32 -43.59 14.53
N CYS A 188 -1.38 -44.33 14.24
CA CYS A 188 -2.34 -43.99 13.21
C CYS A 188 -3.72 -43.68 13.78
N ASN A 189 -4.43 -42.77 13.12
CA ASN A 189 -5.87 -42.60 13.33
C ASN A 189 -6.64 -43.80 12.75
N SER A 190 -7.97 -43.84 12.95
CA SER A 190 -8.84 -44.90 12.42
C SER A 190 -8.87 -44.98 10.88
N ALA A 191 -8.43 -43.93 10.17
CA ALA A 191 -8.30 -43.91 8.71
C ALA A 191 -6.95 -44.47 8.22
N GLY A 192 -6.00 -44.74 9.13
CA GLY A 192 -4.67 -45.26 8.77
C GLY A 192 -3.63 -44.19 8.44
N ASP A 193 -3.94 -42.92 8.66
CA ASP A 193 -3.02 -41.77 8.51
C ASP A 193 -2.21 -41.56 9.79
N PRO A 194 -0.98 -41.02 9.71
CA PRO A 194 -0.17 -40.77 10.89
C PRO A 194 -0.85 -39.72 11.78
N ALA A 195 -1.01 -40.02 13.06
CA ALA A 195 -1.55 -39.10 14.05
C ALA A 195 -0.68 -37.83 14.15
N PRO A 196 -1.26 -36.65 14.39
CA PRO A 196 -0.48 -35.46 14.73
C PRO A 196 0.18 -35.62 16.11
N HIS A 197 1.21 -34.82 16.41
CA HIS A 197 1.90 -34.78 17.72
C HIS A 197 2.50 -36.13 18.19
N GLN A 198 3.14 -36.86 17.29
CA GLN A 198 3.69 -38.21 17.55
C GLN A 198 4.64 -38.28 18.76
N SER A 199 5.41 -37.23 19.01
CA SER A 199 6.31 -37.11 20.15
C SER A 199 5.60 -36.98 21.50
N GLU A 200 4.32 -36.62 21.51
CA GLU A 200 3.52 -36.41 22.73
C GLU A 200 2.62 -37.62 23.05
N ILE A 201 2.61 -38.63 22.18
CA ILE A 201 1.82 -39.85 22.39
C ILE A 201 2.55 -40.75 23.38
N THR A 202 1.91 -41.00 24.51
CA THR A 202 2.44 -41.90 25.55
C THR A 202 1.86 -43.30 25.37
N THR A 203 2.74 -44.31 25.33
CA THR A 203 2.33 -45.71 25.24
C THR A 203 1.89 -46.20 26.62
N GLY A 204 0.62 -46.63 26.74
CA GLY A 204 0.07 -47.24 27.94
C GLY A 204 0.58 -48.66 28.16
N SER A 205 0.32 -49.22 29.36
CA SER A 205 0.71 -50.59 29.73
C SER A 205 0.02 -51.67 28.90
N ASP A 206 -1.11 -51.34 28.29
CA ASP A 206 -1.85 -52.18 27.35
C ASP A 206 -1.23 -52.19 25.96
N GLY A 207 -0.26 -51.31 25.68
CA GLY A 207 0.35 -51.13 24.37
C GLY A 207 -0.42 -50.15 23.47
N ALA A 208 -1.45 -49.46 23.96
CA ALA A 208 -2.16 -48.43 23.18
C ALA A 208 -1.47 -47.06 23.33
N GLY A 209 -1.51 -46.25 22.26
CA GLY A 209 -1.04 -44.87 22.31
C GLY A 209 -2.10 -43.96 22.89
N SER A 210 -1.72 -43.03 23.77
CA SER A 210 -2.64 -42.03 24.31
C SER A 210 -2.09 -40.61 24.19
N LEU A 211 -2.92 -39.70 23.67
CA LEU A 211 -2.59 -38.28 23.49
C LEU A 211 -3.61 -37.44 24.24
N ARG A 212 -3.11 -36.53 25.09
CA ARG A 212 -3.91 -35.53 25.78
C ARG A 212 -3.52 -34.16 25.26
N LEU A 213 -4.35 -33.61 24.37
CA LEU A 213 -4.14 -32.27 23.84
C LEU A 213 -4.44 -31.22 24.91
N PRO A 214 -3.70 -30.09 24.94
CA PRO A 214 -3.99 -28.98 25.85
C PRO A 214 -5.42 -28.48 25.66
N GLY A 215 -6.21 -28.44 26.74
CA GLY A 215 -7.60 -27.96 26.72
C GLY A 215 -8.65 -29.00 26.30
N ALA A 216 -8.27 -30.21 25.89
CA ALA A 216 -9.22 -31.28 25.60
C ALA A 216 -9.64 -32.01 26.89
N SER A 217 -10.96 -32.18 27.08
CA SER A 217 -11.56 -32.93 28.20
C SER A 217 -11.54 -34.44 27.99
N TYR A 218 -11.12 -34.93 26.82
CA TYR A 218 -11.12 -36.34 26.46
C TYR A 218 -9.74 -36.81 25.99
N LEU A 219 -9.41 -38.05 26.32
CA LEU A 219 -8.15 -38.70 25.95
C LEU A 219 -8.31 -39.35 24.57
N HIS A 220 -7.48 -38.96 23.61
CA HIS A 220 -7.41 -39.64 22.32
C HIS A 220 -6.61 -40.92 22.48
N ARG A 221 -7.22 -42.06 22.16
CA ARG A 221 -6.57 -43.38 22.22
C ARG A 221 -6.36 -43.91 20.80
N PHE A 222 -5.13 -44.33 20.51
CA PHE A 222 -4.70 -44.90 19.25
C PHE A 222 -4.40 -46.39 19.45
N THR A 223 -5.04 -47.23 18.65
CA THR A 223 -4.87 -48.70 18.70
C THR A 223 -4.11 -49.23 17.48
N LEU A 224 -3.84 -48.38 16.50
CA LEU A 224 -3.17 -48.73 15.24
C LEU A 224 -1.78 -48.11 15.19
N ARG A 225 -0.79 -48.91 14.76
CA ARG A 225 0.52 -48.42 14.32
C ARG A 225 0.78 -48.85 12.90
N ARG A 226 1.45 -48.01 12.13
CA ARG A 226 1.86 -48.33 10.77
C ARG A 226 3.27 -47.81 10.54
N ALA A 227 4.07 -48.58 9.82
CA ALA A 227 5.34 -48.08 9.34
C ALA A 227 5.10 -47.07 8.21
N PHE A 228 5.80 -45.95 8.24
CA PHE A 228 5.85 -44.98 7.17
C PHE A 228 7.30 -44.85 6.71
N GLU A 229 7.47 -44.79 5.40
CA GLU A 229 8.69 -44.34 4.79
C GLU A 229 8.72 -42.81 4.87
N VAL A 230 9.63 -42.28 5.67
CA VAL A 230 9.91 -40.85 5.84
C VAL A 230 11.09 -40.52 4.95
N VAL A 231 10.85 -39.70 3.92
CA VAL A 231 11.87 -39.24 2.98
C VAL A 231 12.03 -37.73 3.10
N GLU A 232 13.18 -37.33 3.63
CA GLU A 232 13.67 -35.95 3.62
C GLU A 232 14.39 -35.70 2.29
N HIS A 233 13.95 -34.70 1.54
CA HIS A 233 14.46 -34.40 0.21
C HIS A 233 14.45 -32.91 -0.06
N LEU A 234 15.37 -32.46 -0.92
CA LEU A 234 15.27 -31.15 -1.54
C LEU A 234 14.26 -31.25 -2.69
N PRO A 235 13.29 -30.31 -2.78
CA PRO A 235 12.31 -30.32 -3.85
C PRO A 235 12.99 -30.09 -5.21
N ALA A 236 12.35 -30.59 -6.27
CA ALA A 236 12.74 -30.25 -7.62
C ALA A 236 12.38 -28.78 -7.89
N GLU A 237 13.29 -28.04 -8.50
CA GLU A 237 13.04 -26.67 -8.94
C GLU A 237 12.93 -26.64 -10.46
N PRO A 238 11.84 -26.10 -11.02
CA PRO A 238 11.74 -25.90 -12.45
C PRO A 238 12.82 -24.89 -12.87
N GLY A 239 13.49 -25.18 -14.00
CA GLY A 239 14.38 -24.22 -14.61
C GLY A 239 13.62 -22.95 -14.97
N VAL A 240 14.25 -21.79 -14.78
CA VAL A 240 13.65 -20.50 -15.09
C VAL A 240 14.33 -19.95 -16.32
N GLN A 241 13.57 -19.78 -17.40
CA GLN A 241 14.05 -19.04 -18.56
C GLN A 241 13.44 -17.63 -18.51
N PRO A 242 14.25 -16.57 -18.35
CA PRO A 242 13.73 -15.21 -18.36
C PRO A 242 13.19 -14.84 -19.75
N PRO A 243 12.33 -13.81 -19.84
CA PRO A 243 11.90 -13.25 -21.12
C PRO A 243 13.11 -12.88 -21.97
N GLY A 244 12.96 -12.96 -23.29
CA GLY A 244 14.01 -12.58 -24.24
C GLY A 244 14.55 -11.17 -23.97
N LEU A 245 15.80 -10.92 -24.34
CA LEU A 245 16.48 -9.65 -24.10
C LEU A 245 15.69 -8.44 -24.62
N ASP A 246 14.97 -8.62 -25.73
CA ASP A 246 14.15 -7.57 -26.36
C ASP A 246 13.02 -7.09 -25.43
N ILE A 247 12.43 -8.00 -24.66
CA ILE A 247 11.42 -7.68 -23.63
C ILE A 247 12.09 -7.05 -22.41
N SER A 248 13.27 -7.58 -22.02
CA SER A 248 14.01 -7.11 -20.85
C SER A 248 14.55 -5.68 -21.01
N LEU A 249 14.85 -5.26 -22.25
CA LEU A 249 15.25 -3.88 -22.56
C LEU A 249 14.08 -2.90 -22.52
N ALA A 250 12.86 -3.36 -22.82
CA ALA A 250 11.65 -2.55 -22.72
C ALA A 250 11.15 -2.43 -21.26
N VAL A 251 11.35 -3.47 -20.45
CA VAL A 251 10.96 -3.51 -19.03
C VAL A 251 12.16 -3.99 -18.19
N PRO A 252 13.01 -3.06 -17.72
CA PRO A 252 14.26 -3.41 -17.02
C PRO A 252 14.09 -4.27 -15.77
N GLU A 253 12.94 -4.18 -15.10
CA GLU A 253 12.61 -5.00 -13.92
C GLU A 253 12.57 -6.51 -14.23
N LEU A 254 12.35 -6.87 -15.50
CA LEU A 254 12.37 -8.26 -15.97
C LEU A 254 13.78 -8.79 -16.23
N TYR A 255 14.82 -7.95 -16.11
CA TYR A 255 16.21 -8.38 -16.23
C TYR A 255 16.73 -9.12 -14.98
N ALA A 256 15.92 -9.27 -13.93
CA ALA A 256 16.33 -9.96 -12.71
C ALA A 256 16.89 -11.35 -13.03
N THR A 257 18.19 -11.54 -12.78
CA THR A 257 18.77 -12.87 -12.67
C THR A 257 18.04 -13.56 -11.53
N ALA A 258 17.38 -14.68 -11.81
CA ALA A 258 16.66 -15.40 -10.79
C ALA A 258 17.67 -15.72 -9.66
N PRO A 259 17.42 -15.26 -8.41
CA PRO A 259 18.36 -15.46 -7.34
C PRO A 259 18.50 -16.97 -7.10
N ALA A 260 19.74 -17.44 -6.95
CA ALA A 260 19.97 -18.78 -6.42
C ALA A 260 19.32 -18.82 -5.02
N ARG A 261 18.19 -19.49 -4.90
CA ARG A 261 17.54 -19.71 -3.61
C ARG A 261 18.12 -20.98 -3.02
N ASP A 262 18.55 -20.90 -1.76
CA ASP A 262 18.91 -22.12 -1.03
C ASP A 262 17.66 -22.99 -0.86
N ARG A 263 17.72 -24.21 -1.41
CA ARG A 263 16.62 -25.18 -1.32
C ARG A 263 16.46 -25.61 0.15
N VAL A 264 15.24 -25.51 0.67
CA VAL A 264 14.92 -25.96 2.04
C VAL A 264 14.49 -27.43 1.99
N PRO A 265 15.03 -28.31 2.85
CA PRO A 265 14.59 -29.69 2.96
C PRO A 265 13.09 -29.82 3.29
N VAL A 266 12.41 -30.72 2.59
CA VAL A 266 11.01 -31.06 2.83
C VAL A 266 10.89 -32.54 3.19
N THR A 267 10.06 -32.84 4.19
CA THR A 267 9.76 -34.22 4.58
C THR A 267 8.49 -34.70 3.90
N SER A 268 8.57 -35.85 3.22
CA SER A 268 7.41 -36.57 2.70
C SER A 268 7.25 -37.91 3.40
N MET A 269 6.01 -38.29 3.70
CA MET A 269 5.70 -39.57 4.34
C MET A 269 4.83 -40.41 3.41
N ARG A 270 5.20 -41.69 3.23
CA ARG A 270 4.41 -42.66 2.47
C ARG A 270 4.16 -43.90 3.32
N PRO A 271 2.95 -44.47 3.31
CA PRO A 271 2.68 -45.66 4.09
C PRO A 271 3.53 -46.84 3.61
N HIS A 272 4.15 -47.55 4.55
CA HIS A 272 5.00 -48.70 4.30
C HIS A 272 4.38 -49.94 4.96
N GLY A 273 3.77 -50.81 4.16
CA GLY A 273 3.06 -52.00 4.66
C GLY A 273 1.68 -51.69 5.26
N PRO A 274 1.00 -52.73 5.81
CA PRO A 274 -0.32 -52.60 6.42
C PRO A 274 -0.25 -51.96 7.82
N ALA A 275 -1.35 -51.34 8.26
CA ALA A 275 -1.49 -50.92 9.65
C ALA A 275 -1.70 -52.16 10.54
N VAL A 276 -1.00 -52.20 11.66
CA VAL A 276 -1.06 -53.27 12.65
C VAL A 276 -1.84 -52.77 13.86
N GLU A 277 -2.84 -53.54 14.28
CA GLU A 277 -3.55 -53.29 15.53
C GLU A 277 -2.66 -53.76 16.70
N VAL A 278 -2.24 -52.82 17.54
CA VAL A 278 -1.30 -53.06 18.65
C VAL A 278 -2.05 -53.55 19.89
N THR A 279 -3.33 -53.20 20.01
CA THR A 279 -4.22 -53.66 21.07
C THR A 279 -5.57 -53.98 20.47
N ARG A 280 -6.13 -55.17 20.72
CA ARG A 280 -7.56 -55.40 20.46
C ARG A 280 -8.34 -54.35 21.24
N ALA A 281 -8.96 -53.41 20.53
CA ALA A 281 -9.80 -52.40 21.16
C ALA A 281 -10.81 -53.14 22.04
N ALA A 282 -10.80 -52.88 23.36
CA ALA A 282 -11.90 -53.35 24.20
C ALA A 282 -13.18 -52.77 23.59
N PRO A 283 -14.21 -53.60 23.29
CA PRO A 283 -15.34 -53.19 22.49
C PRO A 283 -15.94 -51.89 23.03
N SER A 284 -16.26 -50.98 22.13
CA SER A 284 -16.90 -49.71 22.50
C SER A 284 -18.20 -49.99 23.26
N ARG A 285 -18.73 -49.02 24.03
CA ARG A 285 -19.99 -49.23 24.77
C ARG A 285 -21.14 -49.61 23.82
N SER A 286 -21.14 -49.07 22.59
CA SER A 286 -22.04 -49.46 21.51
C SER A 286 -21.82 -50.90 21.04
N ASP A 287 -20.57 -51.35 20.89
CA ASP A 287 -20.28 -52.74 20.50
C ASP A 287 -20.61 -53.74 21.61
N ARG A 288 -20.39 -53.38 22.88
CA ARG A 288 -20.79 -54.22 24.02
C ARG A 288 -22.31 -54.38 24.09
N LEU A 289 -23.05 -53.29 23.85
CA LEU A 289 -24.51 -53.32 23.77
C LEU A 289 -24.99 -54.18 22.58
N ALA A 290 -24.33 -54.08 21.42
CA ALA A 290 -24.64 -54.90 20.25
C ALA A 290 -24.29 -56.40 20.45
N MET A 291 -23.27 -56.70 21.25
CA MET A 291 -22.84 -58.07 21.59
C MET A 291 -23.50 -58.65 22.84
N GLY A 292 -24.49 -57.96 23.43
CA GLY A 292 -25.23 -58.45 24.61
C GLY A 292 -24.41 -58.54 25.90
N LEU A 293 -23.22 -57.94 25.93
CA LEU A 293 -22.38 -57.87 27.13
C LEU A 293 -22.81 -56.66 27.96
N ARG A 294 -23.15 -56.88 29.23
CA ARG A 294 -23.55 -55.80 30.15
C ARG A 294 -22.41 -54.79 30.28
N ALA A 295 -22.80 -53.51 30.25
CA ALA A 295 -21.93 -52.32 30.22
C ALA A 295 -20.83 -52.35 31.28
#